data_AF-A0A6L3F929-F1
#
_entry.id   AF-A0A6L3F929-F1
#
_cell.length_a   1.000
_cell.length_b   1.000
_cell.length_c   1.000
_cell.angle_alpha   90.00
_cell.angle_beta   90.00
_cell.angle_gamma   90.00
#
_symmetry.space_group_name_H-M   'P 1'
#
loop_
_entity.id
_entity.type
_entity.pdbx_description
1 polymer ?
#
loop_
_entity_poly.entity_id
_entity_poly.type
_entity_poly.pdbx_seq_one_letter_code
_entity_poly.pdbx_strand_id
1 'polypeptide(L)'
;KGRLNEVSMDNWVKCVDEALRKSGTKPDGTPYTKADLDFLNMVLIKPSGHRDMLTRLGLTEEQAVYLGHIGHTGEQDAMFSIREGVAQGRLKDGDLMAIVAAGIGYVWAAGIVQWGKQAV
;
A
#
# COMPACT_ATOMS: atom_id res chain seq x y z
N LYS A 1 -0.10 20.71 11.92
CA LYS A 1 0.34 19.64 11.00
C LYS A 1 0.65 18.30 11.70
N GLY A 2 0.96 18.25 13.00
CA GLY A 2 1.23 16.99 13.73
C GLY A 2 0.03 16.04 13.83
N ARG A 3 -1.10 16.52 14.36
CA ARG A 3 -2.35 15.74 14.53
C ARG A 3 -2.82 15.01 13.27
N LEU A 4 -2.59 15.62 12.10
CA LEU A 4 -3.01 15.05 10.84
C LEU A 4 -2.17 13.83 10.43
N ASN A 5 -0.86 13.89 10.66
CA ASN A 5 0.02 12.76 10.39
C ASN A 5 -0.31 11.59 11.33
N GLU A 6 -0.55 11.91 12.62
CA GLU A 6 -0.91 10.92 13.64
C GLU A 6 -2.20 10.18 13.28
N VAL A 7 -3.29 10.90 13.00
CA VAL A 7 -4.56 10.24 12.63
C VAL A 7 -4.47 9.53 11.27
N SER A 8 -3.59 9.97 10.37
CA SER A 8 -3.50 9.37 9.03
C SER A 8 -2.94 7.97 9.05
N MET A 9 -1.92 7.69 9.88
CA MET A 9 -1.34 6.34 9.96
C MET A 9 -2.39 5.32 10.41
N ASP A 10 -3.08 5.62 11.53
CA ASP A 10 -4.08 4.71 12.10
C ASP A 10 -5.29 4.54 11.16
N ASN A 11 -5.73 5.63 10.50
CA ASN A 11 -6.83 5.54 9.54
C ASN A 11 -6.43 4.74 8.29
N TRP A 12 -5.21 4.89 7.78
CA TRP A 12 -4.75 4.08 6.65
C TRP A 12 -4.62 2.61 7.01
N VAL A 13 -4.08 2.27 8.19
CA VAL A 13 -4.05 0.87 8.66
C VAL A 13 -5.47 0.30 8.76
N LYS A 14 -6.41 1.08 9.32
CA LYS A 14 -7.83 0.67 9.38
C LYS A 14 -8.43 0.45 7.99
N CYS A 15 -8.12 1.31 7.02
CA CYS A 15 -8.57 1.13 5.64
C CYS A 15 -7.99 -0.14 5.03
N VAL A 16 -6.71 -0.45 5.26
CA VAL A 16 -6.05 -1.68 4.78
C VAL A 16 -6.71 -2.91 5.40
N ASP A 17 -6.94 -2.91 6.72
CA ASP A 17 -7.60 -4.01 7.43
C ASP A 17 -9.02 -4.27 6.90
N GLU A 18 -9.79 -3.20 6.65
CA GLU A 18 -11.13 -3.32 6.09
C GLU A 18 -11.11 -3.77 4.62
N ALA A 19 -10.12 -3.35 3.84
CA ALA A 19 -9.95 -3.79 2.45
C ALA A 19 -9.57 -5.27 2.38
N LEU A 20 -8.66 -5.74 3.24
CA LEU A 20 -8.32 -7.17 3.39
C LEU A 20 -9.55 -7.98 3.77
N ARG A 21 -10.31 -7.55 4.79
CA ARG A 21 -11.55 -8.21 5.22
C ARG A 21 -12.58 -8.31 4.08
N LYS A 22 -12.75 -7.24 3.30
CA LYS A 22 -13.65 -7.20 2.13
C LYS A 22 -13.17 -8.04 0.96
N SER A 23 -11.87 -8.33 0.88
CA SER A 23 -11.29 -9.21 -0.14
C SER A 23 -11.62 -10.69 0.09
N GLY A 24 -12.24 -11.03 1.23
CA GLY A 24 -12.77 -12.36 1.50
C GLY A 24 -11.69 -13.37 1.90
N THR A 25 -11.79 -14.57 1.34
CA THR A 25 -10.90 -15.70 1.67
C THR A 25 -10.05 -16.09 0.48
N LYS A 26 -8.83 -16.53 0.78
CA LYS A 26 -7.90 -17.18 -0.15
C LYS A 26 -8.45 -18.54 -0.62
N PRO A 27 -7.85 -19.14 -1.68
CA PRO A 27 -8.27 -20.46 -2.18
C PRO A 27 -8.22 -21.60 -1.14
N ASP A 28 -7.36 -21.49 -0.13
CA ASP A 28 -7.26 -22.44 0.97
C ASP A 28 -8.34 -22.28 2.06
N GLY A 29 -9.26 -21.32 1.86
CA GLY A 29 -10.36 -21.03 2.80
C GLY A 29 -9.99 -20.10 3.96
N THR A 30 -8.73 -19.69 4.08
CA THR A 30 -8.30 -18.74 5.12
C THR A 30 -8.50 -17.28 4.69
N PRO A 31 -8.76 -16.33 5.61
CA PRO A 31 -8.95 -14.93 5.24
C PRO A 31 -7.64 -14.28 4.77
N TYR A 32 -7.75 -13.24 3.95
CA TYR A 32 -6.60 -12.35 3.69
C TYR A 32 -6.22 -11.56 4.94
N THR A 33 -4.92 -11.45 5.19
CA THR A 33 -4.33 -10.76 6.35
C THR A 33 -3.16 -9.88 5.92
N LYS A 34 -2.67 -9.02 6.82
CA LYS A 34 -1.49 -8.20 6.56
C LYS A 34 -0.24 -9.03 6.26
N ALA A 35 -0.15 -10.25 6.79
CA ALA A 35 0.98 -11.15 6.55
C ALA A 35 1.01 -11.70 5.12
N ASP A 36 -0.09 -11.56 4.37
CA ASP A 36 -0.17 -11.93 2.96
C ASP A 36 0.25 -10.77 2.03
N LEU A 37 0.51 -9.57 2.55
CA LEU A 37 0.91 -8.42 1.73
C LEU A 37 2.37 -8.55 1.28
N ASP A 38 2.60 -8.31 -0.01
CA ASP A 38 3.93 -8.38 -0.62
C ASP A 38 4.45 -7.00 -1.04
N PHE A 39 3.56 -6.03 -1.30
CA PHE A 39 3.94 -4.71 -1.78
C PHE A 39 3.03 -3.60 -1.25
N LEU A 40 3.62 -2.49 -0.77
CA LEU A 40 2.93 -1.26 -0.41
C LEU A 40 3.08 -0.23 -1.54
N ASN A 41 1.96 0.09 -2.16
CA ASN A 41 1.79 1.21 -3.08
C ASN A 41 1.11 2.37 -2.33
N MET A 42 1.87 3.38 -1.92
CA MET A 42 1.39 4.46 -1.06
C MET A 42 1.64 5.83 -1.68
N VAL A 43 0.66 6.73 -1.52
CA VAL A 43 0.80 8.18 -1.74
C VAL A 43 2.07 8.73 -1.07
N LEU A 44 2.79 9.63 -1.74
CA LEU A 44 4.04 10.14 -1.21
C LEU A 44 3.80 10.98 0.05
N ILE A 45 4.39 10.52 1.15
CA ILE A 45 4.47 11.22 2.42
C ILE A 45 5.93 11.37 2.85
N LYS A 46 6.15 11.98 4.03
CA LYS A 46 7.47 12.06 4.63
C LYS A 46 8.11 10.66 4.76
N PRO A 47 9.45 10.52 4.60
CA PRO A 47 10.11 9.22 4.70
C PRO A 47 9.80 8.49 6.01
N SER A 48 9.72 9.23 7.12
CA SER A 48 9.38 8.66 8.43
C SER A 48 7.97 8.05 8.49
N GLY A 49 6.99 8.68 7.85
CA GLY A 49 5.63 8.15 7.79
C GLY A 49 5.53 6.94 6.86
N HIS A 50 6.26 6.95 5.75
CA HIS A 50 6.35 5.80 4.85
C HIS A 50 6.93 4.58 5.58
N ARG A 51 8.02 4.75 6.34
CA ARG A 51 8.61 3.69 7.17
C ARG A 51 7.68 3.21 8.29
N ASP A 52 6.94 4.13 8.92
CA ASP A 52 5.93 3.78 9.94
C ASP A 52 4.85 2.88 9.33
N MET A 53 4.35 3.21 8.14
CA MET A 53 3.37 2.38 7.43
C MET A 53 3.91 1.00 7.07
N LEU A 54 5.15 0.90 6.58
CA LEU A 54 5.81 -0.39 6.35
C LEU A 54 5.83 -1.23 7.64
N THR A 55 6.27 -0.62 8.75
CA THR A 55 6.35 -1.30 10.05
C THR A 55 4.99 -1.80 10.53
N ARG A 56 3.95 -0.95 10.43
CA ARG A 56 2.57 -1.28 10.84
C ARG A 56 1.94 -2.36 9.98
N LEU A 57 2.34 -2.46 8.72
CA LEU A 57 1.87 -3.48 7.79
C LEU A 57 2.72 -4.76 7.81
N GLY A 58 3.84 -4.78 8.53
CA GLY A 58 4.75 -5.92 8.59
C GLY A 58 5.63 -6.08 7.35
N LEU A 59 5.86 -4.97 6.61
CA LEU A 59 6.60 -4.94 5.35
C LEU A 59 8.01 -4.35 5.53
N THR A 60 8.91 -4.66 4.60
CA THR A 60 10.28 -4.10 4.53
C THR A 60 10.41 -2.98 3.49
N GLU A 61 11.54 -2.28 3.45
CA GLU A 61 11.76 -1.21 2.46
C GLU A 61 11.83 -1.74 1.01
N GLU A 62 12.16 -3.01 0.82
CA GLU A 62 12.18 -3.70 -0.48
C GLU A 62 10.78 -3.98 -1.01
N GLN A 63 9.76 -3.98 -0.14
CA GLN A 63 8.36 -4.23 -0.46
C GLN A 63 7.58 -2.93 -0.75
N ALA A 64 8.28 -1.87 -1.16
CA ALA A 64 7.68 -0.61 -1.59
C ALA A 64 8.67 0.18 -2.46
N VAL A 65 8.23 1.29 -3.03
CA VAL A 65 9.12 2.28 -3.64
C VAL A 65 8.86 3.66 -3.03
N TYR A 66 9.90 4.25 -2.44
CA TYR A 66 9.83 5.63 -1.97
C TYR A 66 10.02 6.62 -3.15
N LEU A 67 8.95 7.34 -3.50
CA LEU A 67 8.91 8.24 -4.67
C LEU A 67 9.58 9.61 -4.44
N GLY A 68 10.47 9.73 -3.45
CA GLY A 68 11.08 11.02 -3.07
C GLY A 68 11.80 11.74 -4.21
N HIS A 69 12.32 11.00 -5.20
CA HIS A 69 12.98 11.56 -6.38
C HIS A 69 12.01 12.06 -7.47
N ILE A 70 10.78 11.56 -7.50
CA ILE A 70 9.70 11.99 -8.40
C ILE A 70 8.92 13.16 -7.78
N GLY A 71 8.78 13.15 -6.45
CA GLY A 71 7.96 14.11 -5.71
C GLY A 71 6.49 13.68 -5.64
N HIS A 72 5.68 14.47 -4.93
CA HIS A 72 4.26 14.16 -4.74
C HIS A 72 3.47 14.67 -5.95
N THR A 73 2.84 13.74 -6.66
CA THR A 73 2.13 13.96 -7.92
C THR A 73 0.62 13.76 -7.78
N GLY A 74 0.10 13.84 -6.55
CA GLY A 74 -1.31 13.61 -6.24
C GLY A 74 -1.69 12.15 -6.45
N GLU A 75 -2.82 11.91 -7.11
CA GLU A 75 -3.35 10.56 -7.37
C GLU A 75 -2.42 9.71 -8.24
N GLN A 76 -1.52 10.35 -9.00
CA GLN A 76 -0.59 9.66 -9.89
C GLN A 76 0.55 8.95 -9.16
N ASP A 77 0.75 9.22 -7.86
CA ASP A 77 1.73 8.50 -7.03
C ASP A 77 1.54 6.99 -7.12
N ALA A 78 0.28 6.53 -7.19
CA ALA A 78 -0.02 5.11 -7.28
C ALA A 78 0.49 4.47 -8.59
N MET A 79 0.39 5.21 -9.70
CA MET A 79 0.87 4.75 -11.01
C MET A 79 2.40 4.75 -11.07
N PHE A 80 3.05 5.77 -10.50
CA PHE A 80 4.51 5.80 -10.41
C PHE A 80 5.04 4.71 -9.49
N SER A 81 4.43 4.47 -8.34
CA SER A 81 4.82 3.38 -7.43
C SER A 81 4.79 2.01 -8.13
N ILE A 82 3.74 1.71 -8.91
CA ILE A 82 3.66 0.47 -9.70
C ILE A 82 4.78 0.43 -10.74
N ARG A 83 4.93 1.50 -11.54
CA ARG A 83 5.95 1.55 -12.60
C ARG A 83 7.36 1.32 -12.05
N GLU A 84 7.70 2.04 -10.99
CA GLU A 84 9.02 1.92 -10.36
C GLU A 84 9.17 0.58 -9.64
N GLY A 85 8.12 0.06 -9.00
CA GLY A 85 8.13 -1.24 -8.32
C GLY A 85 8.41 -2.38 -9.29
N VAL A 86 7.77 -2.36 -10.46
CA VAL A 86 8.04 -3.32 -11.54
C VAL A 86 9.45 -3.14 -12.11
N ALA A 87 9.85 -1.89 -12.41
CA ALA A 87 11.17 -1.61 -12.99
C ALA A 87 12.32 -2.02 -12.07
N GLN A 88 12.14 -1.93 -10.76
CA GLN A 88 13.13 -2.30 -9.74
C GLN A 88 13.03 -3.79 -9.35
N GLY A 89 12.10 -4.56 -9.91
CA GLY A 89 11.86 -5.96 -9.55
C GLY A 89 11.34 -6.15 -8.12
N ARG A 90 10.72 -5.11 -7.54
CA ARG A 90 10.13 -5.12 -6.20
C ARG A 90 8.67 -5.57 -6.19
N LEU A 91 7.94 -5.29 -7.28
CA LEU A 91 6.57 -5.74 -7.51
C LEU A 91 6.57 -6.79 -8.65
N LYS A 92 6.06 -7.99 -8.37
CA LYS A 92 6.17 -9.18 -9.22
C LYS A 92 4.81 -9.85 -9.41
N ASP A 93 4.68 -10.60 -10.51
CA ASP A 93 3.48 -11.41 -10.75
C ASP A 93 3.24 -12.35 -9.55
N GLY A 94 2.02 -12.32 -9.00
CA GLY A 94 1.65 -13.10 -7.82
C GLY A 94 1.75 -12.34 -6.49
N ASP A 95 2.29 -11.12 -6.47
CA ASP A 95 2.33 -10.29 -5.26
C ASP A 95 0.93 -9.78 -4.89
N LEU A 96 0.59 -9.79 -3.60
CA LEU A 96 -0.58 -9.10 -3.08
C LEU A 96 -0.21 -7.65 -2.69
N MET A 97 -0.71 -6.69 -3.46
CA MET A 97 -0.41 -5.28 -3.28
C MET A 97 -1.50 -4.57 -2.48
N ALA A 98 -1.09 -3.80 -1.46
CA ALA A 98 -1.92 -2.79 -0.83
C ALA A 98 -1.71 -1.43 -1.48
N ILE A 99 -2.78 -0.82 -2.00
CA ILE A 99 -2.78 0.56 -2.48
C ILE A 99 -3.34 1.44 -1.38
N VAL A 100 -2.64 2.52 -1.01
CA VAL A 100 -3.05 3.45 0.05
C VAL A 100 -3.02 4.90 -0.46
N ALA A 101 -4.17 5.58 -0.37
CA ALA A 101 -4.37 6.92 -0.90
C ALA A 101 -5.01 7.88 0.12
N ALA A 102 -4.87 9.18 -0.13
CA ALA A 102 -5.50 10.27 0.62
C ALA A 102 -6.27 11.19 -0.33
N GLY A 103 -7.41 11.70 0.11
CA GLY A 103 -8.24 12.66 -0.63
C GLY A 103 -8.56 13.92 0.17
N ILE A 104 -8.91 15.00 -0.55
CA ILE A 104 -9.35 16.27 0.03
C ILE A 104 -10.68 16.08 0.79
N GLY A 105 -10.87 16.81 1.90
CA GLY A 105 -11.97 16.58 2.87
C GLY A 105 -11.58 15.65 4.03
N TYR A 106 -10.31 15.21 4.01
CA TYR A 106 -9.69 14.08 4.70
C TYR A 106 -10.44 12.76 4.54
N VAL A 107 -10.14 12.13 3.40
CA VAL A 107 -10.51 10.76 3.10
C VAL A 107 -9.24 9.91 3.12
N TRP A 108 -9.33 8.75 3.77
CA TRP A 108 -8.34 7.69 3.69
C TRP A 108 -8.96 6.52 2.94
N ALA A 109 -8.23 5.95 2.01
CA ALA A 109 -8.70 4.82 1.23
C ALA A 109 -7.58 3.79 1.10
N ALA A 110 -7.98 2.52 1.04
CA ALA A 110 -7.09 1.44 0.67
C ALA A 110 -7.80 0.47 -0.26
N GLY A 111 -7.03 -0.19 -1.12
CA GLY A 111 -7.48 -1.29 -1.96
C GLY A 111 -6.45 -2.42 -1.95
N ILE A 112 -6.92 -3.66 -2.09
CA ILE A 112 -6.07 -4.84 -2.18
C ILE A 112 -6.17 -5.37 -3.61
N VAL A 113 -5.02 -5.59 -4.25
CA VAL A 113 -4.92 -6.02 -5.64
C VAL A 113 -3.94 -7.17 -5.73
N GLN A 114 -4.38 -8.31 -6.26
CA GLN A 114 -3.49 -9.37 -6.72
C GLN A 114 -2.79 -8.88 -8.00
N TRP A 115 -1.49 -8.62 -7.95
CA TRP A 115 -0.75 -8.10 -9.08
C TRP A 115 -0.33 -9.20 -10.06
N GLY A 116 -0.29 -8.81 -11.34
CA GLY A 116 0.21 -9.65 -12.42
C GLY A 116 -0.86 -10.57 -13.02
N LYS A 117 -0.38 -11.51 -13.85
CA LYS A 117 -1.27 -12.48 -14.49
C LYS A 117 -1.86 -13.41 -13.43
N GLN A 118 -3.17 -13.61 -13.46
CA GLN A 118 -3.75 -14.76 -12.78
C GLN A 118 -3.15 -16.02 -13.40
N ALA A 119 -2.63 -16.92 -12.56
CA ALA A 119 -2.32 -18.27 -13.01
C ALA A 119 -3.63 -18.88 -13.52
N VAL A 120 -3.68 -19.14 -14.83
CA VAL A 120 -4.79 -19.83 -15.50
C VAL A 120 -4.75 -21.31 -15.13
#